data_AF-A0A819N311-F1
#
_entry.id   AF-A0A819N311-F1
#
_cell.length_a   1.000
_cell.length_b   1.000
_cell.length_c   1.000
_cell.angle_alpha   90.00
_cell.angle_beta   90.00
_cell.angle_gamma   90.00
#
_symmetry.space_group_name_H-M   'P 1'
#
loop_
_entity.id
_entity.type
_entity.pdbx_description
1 polymer ?
#
loop_
_entity_poly.entity_id
_entity_poly.type
_entity_poly.pdbx_seq_one_letter_code
_entity_poly.pdbx_strand_id
1 'polypeptide(L)'
;MNISFQKITKSKDKPLVHHHHQIRINRSRDLVAYLRYIIDHYSNLPSSIAFVHGHRTSWHQRDPSDIVTALRALQCHKYNYMPLTNKKTEHEFKQNSRNRQDRVNYNLWKAVLQKELRPAPANGIRTHCYVTFAVKREAILTHPTIVYSNILDYLLTTSYSDYYTSRTLEYAWHIMLGEPIHINYTTCDIFFDKENAALVFCGI
;
A
#
# COMPACT_ATOMS: atom_id res chain seq x y z
N MET A 1 13.15 -9.39 -17.77
CA MET A 1 12.02 -9.55 -16.83
C MET A 1 10.75 -9.20 -17.59
N ASN A 2 9.85 -10.15 -17.84
CA ASN A 2 8.57 -9.84 -18.50
C ASN A 2 7.62 -9.23 -17.46
N ILE A 3 7.41 -7.92 -17.55
CA ILE A 3 6.50 -7.18 -16.66
C ILE A 3 5.12 -7.19 -17.32
N SER A 4 4.15 -7.86 -16.69
CA SER A 4 2.75 -7.78 -17.10
C SER A 4 2.08 -6.63 -16.36
N PHE A 5 1.54 -5.66 -17.10
CA PHE A 5 0.76 -4.56 -16.53
C PHE A 5 -0.73 -4.89 -16.62
N GLN A 6 -1.37 -5.04 -15.47
CA GLN A 6 -2.84 -5.09 -15.41
C GLN A 6 -3.35 -3.74 -14.90
N LYS A 7 -4.07 -3.02 -15.77
CA LYS A 7 -4.75 -1.78 -15.42
C LYS A 7 -6.16 -2.09 -14.96
N ILE A 8 -6.45 -1.87 -13.68
CA ILE A 8 -7.82 -1.96 -13.15
C ILE A 8 -8.54 -0.65 -13.49
N THR A 9 -9.59 -0.71 -14.32
CA THR A 9 -10.34 0.47 -14.79
C THR A 9 -11.73 0.56 -14.16
N LYS A 10 -12.25 1.78 -14.08
CA LYS A 10 -13.50 2.14 -13.39
C LYS A 10 -14.71 2.01 -14.30
N SER A 11 -15.84 1.50 -13.80
CA SER A 11 -17.15 1.61 -14.47
C SER A 11 -18.05 2.60 -13.72
N LYS A 12 -18.75 3.46 -14.45
CA LYS A 12 -19.84 4.31 -13.96
C LYS A 12 -21.17 3.66 -14.40
N ASP A 13 -22.01 3.33 -13.43
CA ASP A 13 -23.45 3.03 -13.53
C ASP A 13 -23.91 1.91 -14.48
N LYS A 14 -24.35 0.75 -13.92
CA LYS A 14 -25.51 -0.08 -14.37
C LYS A 14 -25.70 -1.38 -13.54
N PRO A 15 -26.92 -1.98 -13.49
CA PRO A 15 -27.31 -3.03 -12.54
C PRO A 15 -26.71 -4.41 -12.84
N LEU A 16 -26.93 -5.36 -11.92
CA LEU A 16 -26.25 -6.66 -11.75
C LEU A 16 -26.35 -7.59 -12.97
N VAL A 17 -25.21 -8.04 -13.51
CA VAL A 17 -25.05 -9.29 -14.26
C VAL A 17 -23.65 -9.87 -13.99
N HIS A 18 -23.58 -11.19 -13.84
CA HIS A 18 -22.39 -11.97 -13.48
C HIS A 18 -21.22 -11.82 -14.47
N HIS A 19 -20.00 -11.83 -13.89
CA HIS A 19 -18.65 -11.96 -14.46
C HIS A 19 -17.77 -10.70 -14.65
N HIS A 20 -16.58 -10.80 -14.03
CA HIS A 20 -15.32 -10.05 -14.17
C HIS A 20 -15.23 -8.59 -13.66
N HIS A 21 -14.56 -8.45 -12.51
CA HIS A 21 -13.81 -7.27 -12.00
C HIS A 21 -14.53 -5.90 -11.90
N GLN A 22 -15.79 -5.85 -11.50
CA GLN A 22 -16.45 -4.57 -11.16
C GLN A 22 -16.42 -4.30 -9.65
N ILE A 23 -15.56 -3.37 -9.21
CA ILE A 23 -15.62 -2.79 -7.85
C ILE A 23 -16.86 -1.90 -7.77
N ARG A 24 -17.96 -2.42 -7.21
CA ARG A 24 -19.26 -1.74 -7.15
C ARG A 24 -19.46 -0.80 -5.96
N ILE A 25 -18.46 -0.59 -5.12
CA ILE A 25 -18.54 0.33 -3.98
C ILE A 25 -17.42 1.36 -4.08
N ASN A 26 -17.78 2.64 -4.14
CA ASN A 26 -16.87 3.77 -4.32
C ASN A 26 -16.26 4.23 -2.98
N ARG A 27 -15.94 3.28 -2.08
CA ARG A 27 -15.27 3.52 -0.79
C ARG A 27 -13.81 3.09 -0.85
N SER A 28 -12.93 3.84 -0.17
CA SER A 28 -11.47 3.61 -0.08
C SER A 28 -10.79 3.21 -1.41
N ARG A 29 -11.05 4.00 -2.46
CA ARG A 29 -10.87 3.73 -3.91
C ARG A 29 -9.65 2.89 -4.30
N ASP A 30 -8.44 3.37 -4.01
CA ASP A 30 -7.21 2.74 -4.52
C ASP A 30 -6.85 1.49 -3.72
N LEU A 31 -7.13 1.51 -2.41
CA LEU A 31 -6.77 0.40 -1.52
C LEU A 31 -7.70 -0.79 -1.63
N VAL A 32 -8.98 -0.53 -1.86
CA VAL A 32 -9.96 -1.58 -2.16
C VAL A 32 -9.56 -2.30 -3.45
N ALA A 33 -9.06 -1.58 -4.46
CA ALA A 33 -8.57 -2.22 -5.68
C ALA A 33 -7.37 -3.12 -5.43
N TYR A 34 -6.42 -2.71 -4.59
CA TYR A 34 -5.24 -3.53 -4.27
C TYR A 34 -5.62 -4.79 -3.48
N LEU A 35 -6.46 -4.65 -2.44
CA LEU A 35 -6.97 -5.78 -1.68
C LEU A 35 -7.75 -6.74 -2.58
N ARG A 36 -8.61 -6.21 -3.46
CA ARG A 36 -9.39 -7.02 -4.38
C ARG A 36 -8.51 -7.80 -5.35
N TYR A 37 -7.47 -7.17 -5.90
CA TYR A 37 -6.48 -7.84 -6.73
C TYR A 37 -5.80 -9.00 -5.98
N ILE A 38 -5.35 -8.75 -4.75
CA ILE A 38 -4.72 -9.79 -3.91
C ILE A 38 -5.70 -10.96 -3.70
N ILE A 39 -6.95 -10.68 -3.36
CA ILE A 39 -7.98 -11.70 -3.10
C ILE A 39 -8.30 -12.50 -4.37
N ASP A 40 -8.59 -11.82 -5.49
CA ASP A 40 -9.01 -12.46 -6.74
C ASP A 40 -7.89 -13.30 -7.39
N HIS A 41 -6.63 -12.96 -7.11
CA HIS A 41 -5.46 -13.64 -7.68
C HIS A 41 -4.64 -14.43 -6.67
N TYR A 42 -5.11 -14.60 -5.43
CA TYR A 42 -4.29 -15.09 -4.32
C TYR A 42 -3.56 -16.41 -4.60
N SER A 43 -4.22 -17.36 -5.28
CA SER A 43 -3.66 -18.67 -5.64
C SER A 43 -2.68 -18.63 -6.83
N ASN A 44 -2.63 -17.52 -7.57
CA ASN A 44 -1.83 -17.38 -8.79
C ASN A 44 -1.20 -15.98 -8.91
N LEU A 45 -0.75 -15.41 -7.78
CA LEU A 45 -0.05 -14.13 -7.77
C LEU A 45 1.25 -14.24 -8.59
N PRO A 46 1.70 -13.19 -9.32
CA PRO A 46 3.04 -13.17 -9.91
C PRO A 46 4.12 -13.13 -8.82
N SER A 47 5.39 -13.33 -9.16
CA SER A 47 6.49 -13.35 -8.16
C SER A 47 6.68 -11.99 -7.48
N SER A 48 6.39 -10.91 -8.19
CA SER A 48 6.42 -9.54 -7.68
C SER A 48 5.29 -8.73 -8.31
N ILE A 49 4.71 -7.81 -7.55
CA ILE A 49 3.58 -6.96 -7.94
C ILE A 49 3.95 -5.52 -7.59
N ALA A 50 3.68 -4.59 -8.51
CA ALA A 50 3.79 -3.16 -8.22
C ALA A 50 2.38 -2.56 -8.18
N PHE A 51 2.04 -1.99 -7.03
CA PHE A 51 0.82 -1.25 -6.82
C PHE A 51 1.13 0.24 -6.93
N VAL A 52 0.51 0.91 -7.91
CA VAL A 52 0.81 2.30 -8.25
C VAL A 52 -0.47 3.11 -8.44
N HIS A 53 -0.42 4.39 -8.04
CA HIS A 53 -1.45 5.33 -8.46
C HIS A 53 -1.45 5.48 -10.00
N GLY A 54 -2.63 5.67 -10.60
CA GLY A 54 -2.80 5.68 -12.06
C GLY A 54 -2.17 6.87 -12.81
N HIS A 55 -1.48 7.76 -12.12
CA HIS A 55 -0.83 8.94 -12.70
C HIS A 55 0.67 8.71 -12.83
N ARG A 56 1.23 8.96 -14.03
CA ARG A 56 2.67 8.86 -14.26
C ARG A 56 3.48 9.84 -13.41
N THR A 57 3.02 11.10 -13.39
CA THR A 57 3.52 12.17 -12.54
C THR A 57 2.39 12.65 -11.64
N SER A 58 2.68 12.87 -10.37
CA SER A 58 1.68 13.30 -9.38
C SER A 58 2.36 14.02 -8.23
N TRP A 59 1.64 14.86 -7.48
CA TRP A 59 2.12 15.39 -6.20
C TRP A 59 2.40 14.29 -5.16
N HIS A 60 1.84 13.10 -5.40
CA HIS A 60 2.11 11.85 -4.70
C HIS A 60 3.43 11.17 -5.10
N GLN A 61 4.09 11.64 -6.15
CA GLN A 61 5.31 11.06 -6.70
C GLN A 61 6.32 12.21 -6.82
N ARG A 62 6.97 12.58 -5.69
CA ARG A 62 7.91 13.71 -5.65
C ARG A 62 9.33 13.30 -6.04
N ASP A 63 9.78 12.15 -5.58
CA ASP A 63 11.14 11.69 -5.78
C ASP A 63 11.23 10.14 -5.77
N PRO A 64 11.52 9.52 -6.93
CA PRO A 64 11.61 10.12 -8.27
C PRO A 64 10.26 10.73 -8.68
N SER A 65 10.27 11.82 -9.46
CA SER A 65 9.04 12.54 -9.87
C SER A 65 8.17 11.79 -10.90
N ASP A 66 8.70 10.70 -11.45
CA ASP A 66 8.08 9.82 -12.44
C ASP A 66 8.07 8.39 -11.92
N ILE A 67 6.89 7.77 -11.87
CA ILE A 67 6.73 6.36 -11.45
C ILE A 67 7.51 5.39 -12.35
N VAL A 68 7.69 5.73 -13.63
CA VAL A 68 8.48 4.90 -14.55
C VAL A 68 9.96 4.91 -14.15
N THR A 69 10.48 6.08 -13.78
CA THR A 69 11.85 6.21 -13.26
C THR A 69 12.00 5.46 -11.94
N ALA A 70 11.02 5.61 -11.04
CA ALA A 70 10.99 4.87 -9.78
C ALA A 70 11.02 3.36 -10.00
N LEU A 71 10.20 2.82 -10.92
CA LEU A 71 10.17 1.39 -11.23
C LEU A 71 11.46 0.88 -11.89
N ARG A 72 12.09 1.68 -12.77
CA ARG A 72 13.37 1.31 -13.41
C ARG A 72 14.52 1.26 -12.43
N ALA A 73 14.57 2.22 -11.51
CA ALA A 73 15.62 2.30 -10.51
C ALA A 73 15.32 1.44 -9.27
N LEU A 74 14.12 0.86 -9.15
CA LEU A 74 13.74 0.12 -7.95
C LEU A 74 14.66 -1.09 -7.74
N GLN A 75 15.24 -1.20 -6.54
CA GLN A 75 16.00 -2.36 -6.12
C GLN A 75 15.06 -3.50 -5.68
N CYS A 76 14.29 -4.02 -6.64
CA CYS A 76 13.18 -4.96 -6.40
C CYS A 76 13.57 -6.29 -5.74
N HIS A 77 14.88 -6.58 -5.68
CA HIS A 77 15.42 -7.80 -5.08
C HIS A 77 15.72 -7.64 -3.58
N LYS A 78 15.93 -6.41 -3.10
CA LYS A 78 16.54 -6.11 -1.80
C LYS A 78 15.62 -6.38 -0.61
N TYR A 79 14.33 -6.08 -0.77
CA TYR A 79 13.32 -6.27 0.28
C TYR A 79 12.07 -6.97 -0.27
N ASN A 80 11.21 -7.43 0.63
CA ASN A 80 9.93 -8.03 0.25
C ASN A 80 8.84 -6.98 0.05
N TYR A 81 8.94 -5.85 0.74
CA TYR A 81 8.15 -4.64 0.53
C TYR A 81 9.07 -3.48 0.14
N MET A 82 8.75 -2.77 -0.94
CA MET A 82 9.58 -1.68 -1.45
C MET A 82 8.69 -0.47 -1.75
N PRO A 83 8.77 0.61 -0.97
CA PRO A 83 8.04 1.84 -1.29
C PRO A 83 8.55 2.42 -2.60
N LEU A 84 7.67 3.00 -3.42
CA LEU A 84 8.05 3.64 -4.68
C LEU A 84 8.23 5.17 -4.54
N THR A 85 8.65 5.59 -3.35
CA THR A 85 8.84 6.97 -2.92
C THR A 85 9.82 7.01 -1.76
N ASN A 86 10.64 8.05 -1.67
CA ASN A 86 11.53 8.28 -0.52
C ASN A 86 10.91 9.19 0.56
N LYS A 87 9.69 9.69 0.35
CA LYS A 87 9.04 10.63 1.28
C LYS A 87 8.63 9.92 2.56
N LYS A 88 9.39 10.12 3.64
CA LYS A 88 9.07 9.58 4.96
C LYS A 88 7.88 10.30 5.61
N THR A 89 7.15 9.57 6.45
CA THR A 89 6.02 10.09 7.23
C THR A 89 5.87 9.32 8.54
N GLU A 90 5.30 9.98 9.55
CA GLU A 90 5.10 9.44 10.89
C GLU A 90 3.65 9.65 11.35
N HIS A 91 3.08 8.64 11.99
CA HIS A 91 1.66 8.63 12.36
C HIS A 91 1.41 8.00 13.72
N GLU A 92 0.49 8.61 14.46
CA GLU A 92 0.11 8.17 15.81
C GLU A 92 -1.16 7.31 15.81
N PHE A 93 -1.29 6.47 16.84
CA PHE A 93 -2.39 5.54 17.06
C PHE A 93 -2.90 5.72 18.49
N LYS A 94 -3.68 6.78 18.74
CA LYS A 94 -4.09 7.18 20.10
C LYS A 94 -5.62 7.33 20.20
N GLN A 95 -6.23 6.57 21.11
CA GLN A 95 -7.68 6.62 21.36
C GLN A 95 -8.16 8.02 21.81
N ASN A 96 -7.38 8.67 22.67
CA ASN A 96 -7.72 9.96 23.30
C ASN A 96 -6.96 11.14 22.68
N SER A 97 -6.66 11.09 21.38
CA SER A 97 -6.03 12.23 20.66
C SER A 97 -7.06 13.30 20.30
N ARG A 98 -6.64 14.57 20.22
CA ARG A 98 -7.44 15.66 19.62
C ARG A 98 -7.53 15.53 18.10
N ASN A 99 -6.52 14.94 17.46
CA ASN A 99 -6.51 14.68 16.03
C ASN A 99 -7.42 13.49 15.69
N ARG A 100 -8.37 13.72 14.78
CA ARG A 100 -9.35 12.70 14.36
C ARG A 100 -8.68 11.53 13.65
N GLN A 101 -7.62 11.75 12.87
CA GLN A 101 -6.92 10.66 12.18
C GLN A 101 -6.30 9.68 13.18
N ASP A 102 -5.66 10.16 14.24
CA ASP A 102 -5.01 9.28 15.24
C ASP A 102 -6.03 8.39 15.97
N ARG A 103 -7.24 8.93 16.22
CA ARG A 103 -8.35 8.16 16.80
C ARG A 103 -8.85 7.08 15.84
N VAL A 104 -9.01 7.43 14.56
CA VAL A 104 -9.42 6.44 13.54
C VAL A 104 -8.34 5.38 13.34
N ASN A 105 -7.06 5.79 13.30
CA ASN A 105 -5.92 4.90 13.25
C ASN A 105 -5.99 3.85 14.36
N TYR A 106 -6.15 4.29 15.62
CA TYR A 106 -6.28 3.40 16.77
C TYR A 106 -7.50 2.47 16.65
N ASN A 107 -8.68 3.02 16.36
CA ASN A 107 -9.93 2.24 16.34
C ASN A 107 -9.96 1.21 15.21
N LEU A 108 -9.56 1.59 14.00
CA LEU A 108 -9.47 0.66 12.87
C LEU A 108 -8.43 -0.42 13.16
N TRP A 109 -7.25 -0.04 13.66
CA TRP A 109 -6.22 -1.01 14.00
C TRP A 109 -6.73 -2.03 15.01
N LYS A 110 -7.35 -1.57 16.10
CA LYS A 110 -7.94 -2.44 17.13
C LYS A 110 -9.05 -3.33 16.57
N ALA A 111 -9.88 -2.82 15.66
CA ALA A 111 -11.03 -3.54 15.13
C ALA A 111 -10.64 -4.67 14.17
N VAL A 112 -9.67 -4.44 13.27
CA VAL A 112 -9.36 -5.40 12.19
C VAL A 112 -7.89 -5.82 12.14
N LEU A 113 -6.93 -4.91 12.33
CA LEU A 113 -5.51 -5.23 12.14
C LEU A 113 -4.88 -5.93 13.36
N GLN A 114 -5.39 -5.69 14.57
CA GLN A 114 -4.78 -6.23 15.78
C GLN A 114 -4.87 -7.75 15.86
N LYS A 115 -5.97 -8.32 15.35
CA LYS A 115 -6.16 -9.79 15.33
C LYS A 115 -5.16 -10.47 14.42
N GLU A 116 -4.80 -9.80 13.33
CA GLU A 116 -3.99 -10.37 12.25
C GLU A 116 -2.51 -10.01 12.36
N LEU A 117 -2.20 -8.89 13.03
CA LEU A 117 -0.85 -8.35 13.17
C LEU A 117 -0.40 -8.36 14.64
N ARG A 118 -0.64 -7.24 15.32
CA ARG A 118 -0.13 -6.93 16.66
C ARG A 118 -0.98 -5.81 17.27
N PRO A 119 -0.90 -5.52 18.58
CA PRO A 119 -1.53 -4.33 19.14
C PRO A 119 -1.12 -3.04 18.41
N ALA A 120 -1.99 -2.02 18.45
CA ALA A 120 -1.72 -0.74 17.82
C ALA A 120 -0.37 -0.15 18.31
N PRO A 121 0.49 0.37 17.42
CA PRO A 121 1.81 0.85 17.82
C PRO A 121 1.72 2.03 18.79
N ALA A 122 2.08 1.79 20.06
CA ALA A 122 1.99 2.80 21.13
C ALA A 122 2.87 4.04 20.84
N ASN A 123 4.02 3.84 20.20
CA ASN A 123 4.97 4.89 19.84
C ASN A 123 4.81 5.35 18.39
N GLY A 124 3.65 5.10 17.77
CA GLY A 124 3.39 5.44 16.38
C GLY A 124 4.16 4.58 15.37
N ILE A 125 3.99 4.95 14.10
CA ILE A 125 4.58 4.31 12.92
C ILE A 125 5.44 5.32 12.19
N ARG A 126 6.52 4.84 11.57
CA ARG A 126 7.30 5.56 10.56
C ARG A 126 7.34 4.73 9.29
N THR A 127 6.94 5.33 8.18
CA THR A 127 6.88 4.66 6.88
C THR A 127 7.14 5.66 5.76
N HIS A 128 6.98 5.23 4.52
CA HIS A 128 7.02 6.07 3.34
C HIS A 128 5.59 6.39 2.90
N CYS A 129 5.34 7.67 2.63
CA CYS A 129 4.03 8.22 2.31
C CYS A 129 3.59 7.78 0.91
N TYR A 130 2.27 7.70 0.75
CA TYR A 130 1.51 7.31 -0.42
C TYR A 130 1.45 5.80 -0.62
N VAL A 131 0.32 5.35 -1.15
CA VAL A 131 0.08 3.92 -1.39
C VAL A 131 0.62 3.47 -2.76
N THR A 132 1.92 3.67 -2.94
CA THR A 132 2.65 3.21 -4.11
C THR A 132 3.84 2.38 -3.65
N PHE A 133 3.82 1.08 -3.92
CA PHE A 133 4.87 0.16 -3.50
C PHE A 133 4.94 -1.05 -4.42
N ALA A 134 6.11 -1.68 -4.50
CA ALA A 134 6.27 -3.03 -5.00
C ALA A 134 6.33 -4.02 -3.83
N VAL A 135 5.90 -5.24 -4.09
CA VAL A 135 5.89 -6.31 -3.10
C VAL A 135 6.15 -7.65 -3.76
N LYS A 136 6.85 -8.54 -3.06
CA LYS A 136 7.03 -9.93 -3.50
C LYS A 136 5.87 -10.82 -3.04
N ARG A 137 5.57 -11.86 -3.82
CA ARG A 137 4.49 -12.80 -3.54
C ARG A 137 4.54 -13.36 -2.13
N GLU A 138 5.72 -13.79 -1.70
CA GLU A 138 5.96 -14.40 -0.41
C GLU A 138 5.57 -13.49 0.76
N ALA A 139 5.69 -12.16 0.60
CA ALA A 139 5.26 -11.18 1.60
C ALA A 139 3.74 -11.19 1.77
N ILE A 140 3.01 -11.29 0.66
CA ILE A 140 1.54 -11.39 0.67
C ILE A 140 1.10 -12.74 1.25
N LEU A 141 1.79 -13.82 0.88
CA LEU A 141 1.43 -15.18 1.32
C LEU A 141 1.74 -15.44 2.80
N THR A 142 2.35 -14.50 3.52
CA THR A 142 2.51 -14.59 4.98
C THR A 142 1.18 -14.60 5.72
N HIS A 143 0.12 -14.07 5.09
CA HIS A 143 -1.23 -13.99 5.65
C HIS A 143 -2.22 -14.73 4.78
N PRO A 144 -3.08 -15.62 5.31
CA PRO A 144 -4.10 -16.28 4.51
C PRO A 144 -5.07 -15.26 3.88
N THR A 145 -5.71 -15.63 2.75
CA THR A 145 -6.61 -14.74 1.99
C THR A 145 -7.72 -14.11 2.84
N ILE A 146 -8.14 -14.80 3.91
CA ILE A 146 -9.17 -14.30 4.84
C ILE A 146 -8.75 -13.02 5.55
N VAL A 147 -7.45 -12.80 5.82
CA VAL A 147 -6.94 -11.56 6.41
C VAL A 147 -7.27 -10.36 5.53
N TYR A 148 -6.97 -10.48 4.23
CA TYR A 148 -7.27 -9.44 3.24
C TYR A 148 -8.77 -9.23 3.07
N SER A 149 -9.56 -10.32 3.14
CA SER A 149 -11.02 -10.26 3.06
C SER A 149 -11.63 -9.55 4.28
N ASN A 150 -11.16 -9.85 5.49
CA ASN A 150 -11.59 -9.18 6.73
C ASN A 150 -11.32 -7.67 6.68
N ILE A 151 -10.16 -7.28 6.17
CA ILE A 151 -9.80 -5.86 5.99
C ILE A 151 -10.71 -5.21 4.97
N LEU A 152 -10.92 -5.85 3.82
CA LEU A 152 -11.82 -5.35 2.79
C LEU A 152 -13.25 -5.17 3.33
N ASP A 153 -13.80 -6.18 4.01
CA ASP A 153 -15.14 -6.14 4.58
C ASP A 153 -15.27 -5.01 5.62
N TYR A 154 -14.26 -4.82 6.47
CA TYR A 154 -14.24 -3.71 7.42
C TYR A 154 -14.26 -2.34 6.71
N LEU A 155 -13.45 -2.16 5.66
CA LEU A 155 -13.43 -0.90 4.89
C LEU A 155 -14.78 -0.60 4.22
N LEU A 156 -15.48 -1.64 3.77
CA LEU A 156 -16.78 -1.49 3.10
C LEU A 156 -17.91 -1.19 4.09
N THR A 157 -17.83 -1.72 5.31
CA THR A 157 -18.93 -1.67 6.30
C THR A 157 -18.77 -0.60 7.37
N THR A 158 -17.56 -0.11 7.63
CA THR A 158 -17.28 0.89 8.68
C THR A 158 -18.03 2.22 8.46
N SER A 159 -18.31 2.97 9.52
CA SER A 159 -18.90 4.31 9.41
C SER A 159 -17.87 5.43 9.18
N TYR A 160 -16.57 5.12 9.27
CA TYR A 160 -15.52 6.09 8.98
C TYR A 160 -15.47 6.43 7.49
N SER A 161 -15.11 7.68 7.17
CA SER A 161 -14.98 8.11 5.78
C SER A 161 -13.72 7.52 5.14
N ASP A 162 -13.79 7.35 3.81
CA ASP A 162 -12.69 6.85 2.97
C ASP A 162 -11.37 7.59 3.20
N TYR A 163 -11.45 8.89 3.46
CA TYR A 163 -10.28 9.72 3.75
C TYR A 163 -9.47 9.17 4.93
N TYR A 164 -10.14 8.83 6.04
CA TYR A 164 -9.46 8.36 7.24
C TYR A 164 -9.05 6.90 7.13
N THR A 165 -9.93 6.05 6.61
CA THR A 165 -9.69 4.60 6.49
C THR A 165 -8.60 4.29 5.47
N SER A 166 -8.57 5.02 4.36
CA SER A 166 -7.51 4.83 3.36
C SER A 166 -6.15 5.20 3.93
N ARG A 167 -6.06 6.32 4.65
CA ARG A 167 -4.81 6.70 5.32
C ARG A 167 -4.35 5.68 6.34
N THR A 168 -5.24 5.17 7.19
CA THR A 168 -4.82 4.17 8.17
C THR A 168 -4.27 2.91 7.51
N LEU A 169 -4.88 2.45 6.41
CA LEU A 169 -4.39 1.28 5.70
C LEU A 169 -3.08 1.57 4.92
N GLU A 170 -2.92 2.77 4.36
CA GLU A 170 -1.63 3.25 3.82
C GLU A 170 -0.50 3.05 4.83
N TYR A 171 -0.74 3.39 6.10
CA TYR A 171 0.26 3.29 7.16
C TYR A 171 0.53 1.85 7.63
N ALA A 172 -0.34 0.90 7.27
CA ALA A 172 -0.29 -0.47 7.76
C ALA A 172 0.35 -1.44 6.76
N TRP A 173 0.37 -1.11 5.46
CA TRP A 173 0.81 -2.02 4.40
C TRP A 173 2.18 -2.64 4.66
N HIS A 174 3.16 -1.83 5.04
CA HIS A 174 4.51 -2.35 5.24
C HIS A 174 4.56 -3.36 6.38
N ILE A 175 3.84 -3.11 7.48
CA ILE A 175 3.76 -4.02 8.63
C ILE A 175 3.03 -5.31 8.24
N MET A 176 1.92 -5.19 7.51
CA MET A 176 1.18 -6.32 6.95
C MET A 176 2.01 -7.16 5.97
N LEU A 177 3.05 -6.57 5.37
CA LEU A 177 3.89 -7.22 4.38
C LEU A 177 5.27 -7.59 4.96
N GLY A 178 5.38 -7.64 6.29
CA GLY A 178 6.51 -8.19 7.01
C GLY A 178 7.58 -7.18 7.47
N GLU A 179 7.39 -5.89 7.21
CA GLU A 179 8.37 -4.87 7.59
C GLU A 179 8.22 -4.39 9.05
N PRO A 180 9.27 -3.81 9.64
CA PRO A 180 9.22 -3.21 10.97
C PRO A 180 8.22 -2.05 11.06
N ILE A 181 7.73 -1.78 12.28
CA ILE A 181 6.84 -0.63 12.59
C ILE A 181 7.46 0.69 12.13
N HIS A 182 8.79 0.82 12.23
CA HIS A 182 9.56 1.97 11.76
C HIS A 182 10.49 1.54 10.63
N ILE A 183 10.11 1.82 9.37
CA ILE A 183 11.01 1.63 8.23
C ILE A 183 12.03 2.78 8.21
N ASN A 184 13.30 2.43 8.02
CA ASN A 184 14.41 3.38 7.92
C ASN A 184 15.11 3.39 6.55
N TYR A 185 14.50 2.83 5.51
CA TYR A 185 15.08 2.82 4.16
C TYR A 185 15.47 4.24 3.70
N THR A 186 16.69 4.34 3.20
CA THR A 186 17.21 5.52 2.51
C THR A 186 16.76 5.53 1.05
N THR A 187 16.92 6.66 0.36
CA THR A 187 16.69 6.71 -1.10
C THR A 187 17.49 5.62 -1.82
N CYS A 188 18.73 5.37 -1.39
CA CYS A 188 19.63 4.36 -1.97
C CYS A 188 19.37 2.93 -1.52
N ASP A 189 18.50 2.74 -0.53
CA ASP A 189 17.95 1.42 -0.25
C ASP A 189 16.82 1.06 -1.21
N ILE A 190 16.11 2.07 -1.72
CA ILE A 190 14.93 1.91 -2.54
C ILE A 190 15.29 1.96 -4.03
N PHE A 191 16.10 2.94 -4.42
CA PHE A 191 16.41 3.29 -5.79
C PHE A 191 17.91 3.23 -6.04
N PHE A 192 18.32 2.57 -7.10
CA PHE A 192 19.69 2.54 -7.59
C PHE A 192 19.70 2.20 -9.07
N ASP A 193 20.25 3.09 -9.90
CA ASP A 193 20.46 2.87 -11.32
C ASP A 193 21.97 2.96 -11.60
N LYS A 194 22.59 1.83 -11.93
CA LYS A 194 24.03 1.75 -12.26
C LYS A 194 24.38 2.52 -13.53
N GLU A 195 23.44 2.62 -14.46
CA GLU A 195 23.64 3.25 -15.77
C GLU A 195 23.35 4.76 -15.72
N ASN A 196 22.50 5.19 -14.77
CA ASN A 196 22.14 6.60 -14.58
C ASN A 196 22.20 7.03 -13.10
N ALA A 197 23.41 7.06 -12.54
CA ALA A 197 23.65 7.53 -11.16
C ALA A 197 23.15 8.97 -10.91
N ALA A 198 22.93 9.77 -11.96
CA ALA A 198 22.37 11.12 -11.86
C ALA A 198 20.83 11.17 -11.68
N LEU A 199 20.10 10.10 -12.00
CA LEU A 199 18.63 10.05 -11.89
C LEU A 199 18.13 9.72 -10.48
N VAL A 200 19.02 9.20 -9.65
CA VAL A 200 18.75 8.88 -8.24
C VAL A 200 19.93 9.43 -7.47
N PHE A 201 19.75 10.53 -6.73
CA PHE A 201 20.80 11.18 -5.93
C PHE A 201 21.24 10.26 -4.78
N CYS A 202 22.03 9.25 -5.12
CA CYS A 202 22.85 8.48 -4.23
C CYS A 202 24.23 9.12 -4.29
N GLY A 203 24.48 10.05 -3.36
CA GLY A 203 25.78 10.70 -3.25
C GLY A 203 26.90 9.68 -3.26
N ILE A 204 27.93 9.96 -4.06
CA ILE A 204 29.24 9.30 -4.00
C ILE A 204 29.92 9.73 -2.70
#